data_AF-A0A5C8C882-F1
#
_entry.id   AF-A0A5C8C882-F1
#
_cell.length_a   1.000
_cell.length_b   1.000
_cell.length_c   1.000
_cell.angle_alpha   90.00
_cell.angle_beta   90.00
_cell.angle_gamma   90.00
#
_symmetry.space_group_name_H-M   'P 1'
#
loop_
_entity.id
_entity.type
_entity.pdbx_description
1 polymer ?
#
loop_
_entity_poly.entity_id
_entity_poly.type
_entity_poly.pdbx_seq_one_letter_code
_entity_poly.pdbx_strand_id
1 'polypeptide(L)'
;MQSIYVVPRLFRVYQILIWITLYAAALHFFDNVYFFFQYPEPAWLTQEIVALLWIPIAFMAHRAVDLIYTAKIERSFSVVHGFVLANWISLGHYLFACPQEVLPRINIAIFIQTSMASILFVMTLWLQITRYPQSLPYSKRAWLRNIAMYAILIIILESIFPSDFHDWWYAWLIR
;
A
#
# COMPACT_ATOMS: atom_id res chain seq x y z
N MET A 1 -6.36 32.22 -14.90
CA MET A 1 -7.61 31.44 -15.05
C MET A 1 -7.27 30.04 -15.55
N GLN A 2 -7.38 29.01 -14.71
CA GLN A 2 -7.23 27.63 -15.17
C GLN A 2 -8.56 27.18 -15.79
N SER A 3 -8.49 26.72 -17.04
CA SER A 3 -9.64 26.29 -17.84
C SER A 3 -10.52 25.29 -17.09
N ILE A 4 -11.82 25.59 -17.04
CA ILE A 4 -12.89 24.85 -16.36
C ILE A 4 -12.96 23.38 -16.83
N TYR A 5 -12.34 23.05 -17.97
CA TYR A 5 -12.31 21.71 -18.58
C TYR A 5 -11.15 20.81 -18.13
N VAL A 6 -10.12 21.33 -17.44
CA VAL A 6 -8.93 20.55 -17.04
C VAL A 6 -9.18 19.73 -15.77
N VAL A 7 -9.98 20.28 -14.84
CA VAL A 7 -10.27 19.68 -13.54
C VAL A 7 -10.98 18.32 -13.67
N PRO A 8 -12.01 18.15 -14.54
CA PRO A 8 -12.68 16.86 -14.71
C PRO A 8 -11.80 15.75 -15.30
N ARG A 9 -10.90 16.10 -16.23
CA ARG A 9 -10.00 15.11 -16.87
C ARG A 9 -8.93 14.62 -15.89
N LEU A 10 -8.40 15.51 -15.06
CA LEU A 10 -7.38 15.18 -14.06
C LEU A 10 -7.92 14.21 -12.99
N PHE A 11 -9.14 14.42 -12.51
CA PHE A 11 -9.77 13.49 -11.56
C PHE A 11 -10.11 12.15 -12.18
N ARG A 12 -10.46 12.11 -13.47
CA ARG A 12 -10.61 10.84 -14.18
C ARG A 12 -9.30 10.06 -14.21
N VAL A 13 -8.17 10.72 -14.52
CA VAL A 13 -6.84 10.08 -14.46
C VAL A 13 -6.53 9.59 -13.05
N TYR A 14 -6.84 10.39 -12.02
CA TYR A 14 -6.63 10.01 -10.63
C TYR A 14 -7.44 8.77 -10.22
N GLN A 15 -8.71 8.71 -10.62
CA GLN A 15 -9.57 7.54 -10.39
C GLN A 15 -9.04 6.30 -11.11
N ILE A 16 -8.63 6.43 -12.37
CA ILE A 16 -8.01 5.34 -13.14
C ILE A 16 -6.76 4.84 -12.42
N LEU A 17 -5.92 5.75 -11.92
CA LEU A 17 -4.71 5.39 -11.20
C LEU A 17 -5.02 4.62 -9.90
N ILE A 18 -6.05 5.01 -9.13
CA ILE A 18 -6.51 4.24 -7.96
C ILE A 18 -6.88 2.81 -8.37
N TRP A 19 -7.64 2.65 -9.46
CA TRP A 19 -8.03 1.32 -9.94
C TRP A 19 -6.83 0.49 -10.43
N ILE A 20 -5.91 1.09 -11.20
CA ILE A 20 -4.70 0.41 -11.65
C ILE A 20 -3.86 -0.03 -10.46
N THR A 21 -3.71 0.81 -9.43
CA THR A 21 -3.02 0.43 -8.19
C THR A 21 -3.75 -0.72 -7.49
N LEU A 22 -5.08 -0.73 -7.45
CA LEU A 22 -5.83 -1.86 -6.90
C LEU A 22 -5.59 -3.16 -7.68
N TYR A 23 -5.60 -3.12 -9.01
CA TYR A 23 -5.32 -4.30 -9.83
C TYR A 23 -3.87 -4.78 -9.71
N ALA A 24 -2.91 -3.86 -9.58
CA ALA A 24 -1.52 -4.18 -9.27
C ALA A 24 -1.39 -4.86 -7.90
N ALA A 25 -2.11 -4.35 -6.90
CA ALA A 25 -2.22 -4.99 -5.59
C ALA A 25 -2.84 -6.39 -5.71
N ALA A 26 -3.94 -6.53 -6.46
CA ALA A 26 -4.62 -7.81 -6.67
C ALA A 26 -3.68 -8.87 -7.23
N LEU A 27 -2.86 -8.52 -8.22
CA LEU A 27 -1.89 -9.43 -8.83
C LEU A 27 -0.93 -10.00 -7.79
N HIS A 28 -0.32 -9.15 -6.98
CA HIS A 28 0.58 -9.58 -5.92
C HIS A 28 -0.16 -10.36 -4.82
N PHE A 29 -1.35 -9.91 -4.46
CA PHE A 29 -2.15 -10.51 -3.39
C PHE A 29 -2.61 -11.92 -3.72
N PHE A 30 -3.13 -12.13 -4.92
CA PHE A 30 -3.57 -13.44 -5.35
C PHE A 30 -2.37 -14.37 -5.61
N ASP A 31 -1.24 -13.88 -6.13
CA ASP A 31 -0.01 -14.69 -6.21
C ASP A 31 0.43 -15.16 -4.81
N ASN A 32 0.39 -14.26 -3.83
CA ASN A 32 0.69 -14.55 -2.44
C ASN A 32 -0.25 -15.61 -1.84
N VAL A 33 -1.56 -15.48 -2.05
CA VAL A 33 -2.52 -16.49 -1.55
C VAL A 33 -2.33 -17.85 -2.22
N TYR A 34 -2.15 -17.91 -3.55
CA TYR A 34 -2.04 -19.19 -4.27
C TYR A 34 -0.69 -19.88 -4.07
N PHE A 35 0.38 -19.11 -3.86
CA PHE A 35 1.74 -19.61 -3.70
C PHE A 35 2.30 -19.26 -2.32
N PHE A 36 1.46 -19.22 -1.29
CA PHE A 36 1.80 -18.74 0.06
C PHE A 36 3.10 -19.34 0.60
N PHE A 37 3.30 -20.65 0.48
CA PHE A 37 4.51 -21.33 0.95
C PHE A 37 5.79 -20.99 0.17
N GLN A 38 5.71 -20.22 -0.91
CA GLN A 38 6.86 -19.71 -1.67
C GLN A 38 7.21 -18.27 -1.28
N TYR A 39 6.37 -17.61 -0.48
CA TYR A 39 6.61 -16.26 -0.01
C TYR A 39 7.39 -16.27 1.32
N PRO A 40 8.29 -15.29 1.52
CA PRO A 40 8.94 -15.10 2.80
C PRO A 40 7.98 -14.39 3.74
N GLU A 41 7.23 -15.19 4.51
CA GLU A 41 6.18 -14.71 5.40
C GLU A 41 6.55 -14.88 6.88
N PRO A 42 6.13 -13.94 7.74
CA PRO A 42 6.29 -14.09 9.17
C PRO A 42 5.41 -15.19 9.75
N ALA A 43 5.79 -15.71 10.92
CA ALA A 43 5.11 -16.85 11.56
C ALA A 43 3.64 -16.59 11.92
N TRP A 44 3.26 -15.33 12.15
CA TRP A 44 1.87 -14.94 12.45
C TRP A 44 0.97 -14.83 11.22
N LEU A 45 1.53 -14.82 10.01
CA LEU A 45 0.76 -14.67 8.79
C LEU A 45 0.41 -16.05 8.24
N THR A 46 -0.85 -16.26 7.89
CA THR A 46 -1.32 -17.47 7.19
C THR A 46 -1.97 -17.09 5.87
N GLN A 47 -2.12 -18.07 4.98
CA GLN A 47 -2.80 -17.88 3.69
C GLN A 47 -4.20 -17.27 3.84
N GLU A 48 -4.97 -17.66 4.85
CA GLU A 48 -6.31 -17.12 5.12
C GLU A 48 -6.24 -15.67 5.62
N ILE A 49 -5.27 -15.35 6.49
CA ILE A 49 -5.06 -13.98 6.97
C ILE A 49 -4.68 -13.09 5.81
N VAL A 50 -3.78 -13.55 4.92
CA VAL A 50 -3.51 -12.86 3.65
C VAL A 50 -4.83 -12.69 2.93
N ALA A 51 -5.57 -13.73 2.55
CA ALA A 51 -6.84 -13.58 1.83
C ALA A 51 -7.81 -12.54 2.44
N LEU A 52 -7.91 -12.47 3.78
CA LEU A 52 -8.74 -11.50 4.49
C LEU A 52 -8.22 -10.06 4.42
N LEU A 53 -6.90 -9.84 4.40
CA LEU A 53 -6.30 -8.50 4.26
C LEU A 53 -6.61 -7.83 2.91
N TRP A 54 -7.08 -8.58 1.91
CA TRP A 54 -7.51 -8.03 0.62
C TRP A 54 -8.73 -7.11 0.78
N ILE A 55 -9.66 -7.52 1.63
CA ILE A 55 -10.96 -6.87 1.83
C ILE A 55 -10.80 -5.38 2.22
N PRO A 56 -10.05 -5.03 3.28
CA PRO A 56 -9.85 -3.62 3.63
C PRO A 56 -9.12 -2.84 2.52
N ILE A 57 -8.17 -3.45 1.80
CA ILE A 57 -7.45 -2.81 0.69
C ILE A 57 -8.42 -2.46 -0.45
N ALA A 58 -9.27 -3.41 -0.86
CA ALA A 58 -10.31 -3.18 -1.86
C ALA A 58 -11.30 -2.11 -1.42
N PHE A 59 -11.78 -2.16 -0.18
CA PHE A 59 -12.69 -1.15 0.35
C PHE A 59 -12.07 0.25 0.43
N MET A 60 -10.78 0.39 0.74
CA MET A 60 -10.11 1.69 0.69
C MET A 60 -10.09 2.27 -0.72
N ALA A 61 -9.78 1.45 -1.74
CA ALA A 61 -9.77 1.90 -3.14
C ALA A 61 -11.16 2.34 -3.59
N HIS A 62 -12.19 1.51 -3.37
CA HIS A 62 -13.58 1.87 -3.65
C HIS A 62 -14.01 3.14 -2.93
N ARG A 63 -13.71 3.24 -1.62
CA ARG A 63 -14.08 4.40 -0.82
C ARG A 63 -13.42 5.68 -1.29
N ALA A 64 -12.16 5.63 -1.71
CA ALA A 64 -11.47 6.78 -2.29
C ALA A 64 -12.21 7.27 -3.56
N VAL A 65 -12.56 6.34 -4.46
CA VAL A 65 -13.29 6.66 -5.69
C VAL A 65 -14.68 7.23 -5.41
N ASP A 66 -15.43 6.67 -4.45
CA ASP A 66 -16.75 7.18 -4.04
C ASP A 66 -16.68 8.61 -3.47
N LEU A 67 -15.63 8.92 -2.73
CA LEU A 67 -15.40 10.26 -2.19
C LEU A 67 -15.13 11.28 -3.30
N ILE A 68 -14.49 10.86 -4.39
CA ILE A 68 -14.31 11.70 -5.58
C ILE A 68 -15.67 11.93 -6.26
N TYR A 69 -16.47 10.87 -6.47
CA TYR A 69 -17.80 10.99 -7.08
C TYR A 69 -18.76 11.88 -6.28
N THR A 70 -18.68 11.83 -4.95
CA THR A 70 -19.51 12.65 -4.04
C THR A 70 -18.91 14.03 -3.74
N ALA A 71 -17.93 14.49 -4.53
CA ALA A 71 -17.25 15.77 -4.41
C ALA A 71 -16.54 16.03 -3.05
N LYS A 72 -16.27 14.98 -2.28
CA LYS A 72 -15.52 15.02 -1.00
C LYS A 72 -14.04 14.70 -1.22
N ILE A 73 -13.43 15.37 -2.18
CA ILE A 73 -12.09 15.08 -2.71
C ILE A 73 -11.01 15.12 -1.61
N GLU A 74 -11.07 16.09 -0.70
CA GLU A 74 -10.10 16.22 0.39
C GLU A 74 -10.04 14.98 1.30
N ARG A 75 -11.20 14.36 1.53
CA ARG A 75 -11.30 13.10 2.30
C ARG A 75 -10.77 11.93 1.50
N SER A 76 -10.95 11.93 0.17
CA SER A 76 -10.37 10.90 -0.71
C SER A 76 -8.85 10.83 -0.54
N PHE A 77 -8.15 11.97 -0.46
CA PHE A 77 -6.70 11.96 -0.29
C PHE A 77 -6.27 11.23 0.99
N SER A 78 -6.98 11.44 2.10
CA SER A 78 -6.67 10.75 3.35
C SER A 78 -6.86 9.23 3.25
N VAL A 79 -7.88 8.77 2.52
CA VAL A 79 -8.09 7.33 2.25
C VAL A 79 -7.00 6.80 1.31
N VAL A 80 -6.63 7.53 0.27
CA VAL A 80 -5.56 7.13 -0.66
C VAL A 80 -4.22 7.02 0.04
N HIS A 81 -3.90 7.89 1.01
CA HIS A 81 -2.69 7.74 1.82
C HIS A 81 -2.67 6.43 2.62
N GLY A 82 -3.80 6.03 3.21
CA GLY A 82 -3.91 4.72 3.87
C GLY A 82 -3.76 3.56 2.88
N PHE A 83 -4.39 3.67 1.71
CA PHE A 83 -4.29 2.70 0.63
C PHE A 83 -2.85 2.55 0.10
N VAL A 84 -2.15 3.66 -0.14
CA VAL A 84 -0.73 3.67 -0.54
C VAL A 84 0.12 2.98 0.52
N LEU A 85 -0.06 3.32 1.80
CA LEU A 85 0.73 2.73 2.87
C LEU A 85 0.48 1.22 2.97
N ALA A 86 -0.77 0.77 2.86
CA ALA A 86 -1.09 -0.66 2.81
C ALA A 86 -0.41 -1.37 1.63
N ASN A 87 -0.28 -0.71 0.48
CA ASN A 87 0.45 -1.26 -0.67
C ASN A 87 1.97 -1.29 -0.46
N TRP A 88 2.55 -0.40 0.34
CA TRP A 88 3.98 -0.42 0.64
C TRP A 88 4.37 -1.49 1.66
N ILE A 89 3.42 -2.03 2.42
CA ILE A 89 3.69 -3.13 3.35
C ILE A 89 4.23 -4.38 2.64
N SER A 90 3.96 -4.56 1.34
CA SER A 90 4.56 -5.66 0.57
C SER A 90 6.09 -5.59 0.47
N LEU A 91 6.70 -4.42 0.68
CA LEU A 91 8.16 -4.32 0.83
C LEU A 91 8.66 -5.06 2.08
N GLY A 92 7.77 -5.33 3.04
CA GLY A 92 8.03 -6.10 4.24
C GLY A 92 8.51 -7.53 3.98
N HIS A 93 8.19 -8.13 2.83
CA HIS A 93 8.76 -9.44 2.44
C HIS A 93 10.29 -9.43 2.45
N TYR A 94 10.91 -8.29 2.14
CA TYR A 94 12.37 -8.13 2.16
C TYR A 94 12.97 -7.92 3.56
N LEU A 95 12.12 -7.88 4.60
CA LEU A 95 12.58 -8.04 5.98
C LEU A 95 12.84 -9.52 6.29
N PHE A 96 12.15 -10.45 5.63
CA PHE A 96 12.21 -11.88 5.93
C PHE A 96 13.07 -12.69 4.95
N ALA A 97 13.35 -12.15 3.76
CA ALA A 97 14.31 -12.77 2.84
C ALA A 97 15.04 -11.72 1.99
N CYS A 98 16.25 -12.06 1.56
CA CYS A 98 17.02 -11.22 0.66
C CYS A 98 16.33 -11.18 -0.73
N PRO A 99 16.24 -10.03 -1.43
CA PRO A 99 15.61 -9.97 -2.76
C PRO A 99 16.17 -10.98 -3.78
N GLN A 100 17.43 -11.40 -3.63
CA GLN A 100 18.12 -12.40 -4.46
C GLN A 100 17.62 -13.83 -4.21
N GLU A 101 17.06 -14.11 -3.04
CA GLU A 101 16.52 -15.42 -2.65
C GLU A 101 15.02 -15.52 -2.96
N VAL A 102 14.35 -14.38 -3.08
CA VAL A 102 12.94 -14.28 -3.47
C VAL A 102 12.77 -14.60 -4.95
N LEU A 103 11.77 -15.42 -5.27
CA LEU A 103 11.48 -15.80 -6.66
C LEU A 103 11.26 -14.57 -7.55
N PRO A 104 11.76 -14.56 -8.81
CA PRO A 104 11.60 -13.42 -9.71
C PRO A 104 10.16 -12.96 -9.91
N ARG A 105 9.20 -13.89 -9.94
CA ARG A 105 7.76 -13.59 -10.05
C ARG A 105 7.26 -12.74 -8.88
N ILE A 106 7.68 -13.08 -7.66
CA ILE A 106 7.31 -12.37 -6.43
C ILE A 106 7.93 -10.96 -6.45
N ASN A 107 9.22 -10.87 -6.75
CA ASN A 107 9.92 -9.59 -6.91
C ASN A 107 9.21 -8.67 -7.92
N ILE A 108 8.80 -9.20 -9.07
CA ILE A 108 8.07 -8.46 -10.11
C ILE A 108 6.70 -8.00 -9.59
N ALA A 109 5.96 -8.88 -8.91
CA ALA A 109 4.65 -8.55 -8.35
C ALA A 109 4.74 -7.42 -7.30
N ILE A 110 5.68 -7.53 -6.35
CA ILE A 110 5.98 -6.48 -5.36
C ILE A 110 6.39 -5.19 -6.06
N PHE A 111 7.25 -5.26 -7.07
CA PHE A 111 7.71 -4.08 -7.82
C PHE A 111 6.56 -3.36 -8.52
N ILE A 112 5.68 -4.08 -9.21
CA ILE A 112 4.51 -3.51 -9.89
C ILE A 112 3.58 -2.84 -8.88
N GLN A 113 3.22 -3.54 -7.80
CA GLN A 113 2.36 -3.00 -6.74
C GLN A 113 2.92 -1.71 -6.14
N THR A 114 4.17 -1.76 -5.68
CA THR A 114 4.81 -0.65 -4.95
C THR A 114 5.09 0.54 -5.87
N SER A 115 5.42 0.29 -7.14
CA SER A 115 5.60 1.34 -8.15
C SER A 115 4.28 2.05 -8.46
N MET A 116 3.18 1.31 -8.67
CA MET A 116 1.87 1.91 -8.90
C MET A 116 1.38 2.72 -7.69
N ALA A 117 1.61 2.22 -6.47
CA ALA A 117 1.30 2.95 -5.25
C ALA A 117 2.14 4.24 -5.12
N SER A 118 3.41 4.20 -5.52
CA SER A 118 4.30 5.37 -5.49
C SER A 118 3.89 6.43 -6.50
N ILE A 119 3.48 6.04 -7.71
CA ILE A 119 2.94 6.97 -8.71
C ILE A 119 1.64 7.61 -8.20
N LEU A 120 0.75 6.82 -7.60
CA LEU A 120 -0.48 7.31 -6.99
C LEU A 120 -0.21 8.29 -5.84
N PHE A 121 0.80 8.01 -5.02
CA PHE A 121 1.24 8.88 -3.94
C PHE A 121 1.75 10.22 -4.47
N VAL A 122 2.63 10.22 -5.47
CA VAL A 122 3.16 11.45 -6.09
C VAL A 122 2.03 12.28 -6.69
N MET A 123 1.10 11.65 -7.41
CA MET A 123 -0.06 12.35 -7.97
C MET A 123 -0.97 12.92 -6.86
N THR A 124 -1.17 12.17 -5.77
CA THR A 124 -1.93 12.63 -4.61
C THR A 124 -1.28 13.87 -4.00
N LEU A 125 0.02 13.82 -3.69
CA LEU A 125 0.75 14.97 -3.15
C LEU A 125 0.69 16.17 -4.08
N TRP A 126 0.88 15.96 -5.38
CA TRP A 126 0.79 17.02 -6.38
C TRP A 126 -0.58 17.71 -6.36
N LEU A 127 -1.67 16.95 -6.34
CA LEU A 127 -3.03 17.49 -6.24
C LEU A 127 -3.25 18.24 -4.93
N GLN A 128 -2.76 17.71 -3.81
CA GLN A 128 -2.89 18.37 -2.52
C GLN A 128 -2.11 19.68 -2.47
N ILE A 129 -0.86 19.71 -2.94
CA ILE A 129 -0.03 20.92 -2.89
C ILE A 129 -0.57 21.99 -3.84
N THR A 130 -0.94 21.61 -5.06
CA THR A 130 -1.28 22.58 -6.11
C THR A 130 -2.75 22.99 -6.14
N ARG A 131 -3.66 22.15 -5.65
CA ARG A 131 -5.12 22.37 -5.78
C ARG A 131 -5.89 22.32 -4.45
N TYR A 132 -5.46 21.49 -3.50
CA TYR A 132 -6.18 21.28 -2.23
C TYR A 132 -5.24 21.36 -1.01
N PRO A 133 -4.52 22.47 -0.80
CA PRO A 133 -3.51 22.55 0.26
C PRO A 133 -4.11 22.41 1.67
N GLN A 134 -5.39 22.80 1.82
CA GLN A 134 -6.15 22.63 3.07
C GLN A 134 -6.35 21.17 3.46
N SER A 135 -6.16 20.22 2.53
CA SER A 135 -6.28 18.78 2.80
C SER A 135 -5.05 18.16 3.47
N LEU A 136 -3.89 18.82 3.40
CA LEU A 136 -2.60 18.29 3.89
C LEU A 136 -2.61 17.92 5.39
N PRO A 137 -3.19 18.73 6.31
CA PRO A 137 -3.23 18.39 7.73
C PRO A 137 -4.03 17.12 8.05
N TYR A 138 -5.04 16.79 7.25
CA TYR A 138 -5.79 15.54 7.41
C TYR A 138 -4.95 14.33 7.01
N SER A 139 -4.17 14.48 5.94
CA SER A 139 -3.28 13.43 5.45
C SER A 139 -2.15 13.16 6.43
N LYS A 140 -1.51 14.19 6.99
CA LYS A 140 -0.49 14.03 8.03
C LYS A 140 -1.02 13.24 9.24
N ARG A 141 -2.24 13.55 9.69
CA ARG A 141 -2.90 12.81 10.78
C ARG A 141 -3.19 11.36 10.41
N ALA A 142 -3.64 11.11 9.18
CA ALA A 142 -3.86 9.77 8.67
C ALA A 142 -2.56 8.96 8.64
N TRP A 143 -1.45 9.53 8.16
CA TRP A 143 -0.14 8.87 8.15
C TRP A 143 0.31 8.47 9.55
N LEU A 144 0.28 9.39 10.52
CA LEU A 144 0.68 9.09 11.90
C LEU A 144 -0.15 7.94 12.49
N ARG A 145 -1.48 7.96 12.27
CA ARG A 145 -2.37 6.90 12.75
C ARG A 145 -2.09 5.56 12.09
N ASN A 146 -1.93 5.54 10.76
CA ASN A 146 -1.67 4.30 10.03
C ASN A 146 -0.30 3.72 10.41
N ILE A 147 0.77 4.54 10.43
CA ILE A 147 2.10 4.09 10.87
C ILE A 147 2.04 3.53 12.28
N ALA A 148 1.44 4.27 13.23
CA ALA A 148 1.32 3.81 14.61
C ALA A 148 0.54 2.49 14.70
N MET A 149 -0.59 2.38 13.98
CA MET A 149 -1.40 1.16 13.94
C MET A 149 -0.60 -0.04 13.42
N TYR A 150 0.07 0.09 12.27
CA TYR A 150 0.86 -0.99 11.70
C TYR A 150 2.07 -1.35 12.58
N ALA A 151 2.78 -0.37 13.11
CA ALA A 151 3.91 -0.61 14.00
C ALA A 151 3.47 -1.35 15.27
N ILE A 152 2.40 -0.89 15.93
CA ILE A 152 1.84 -1.54 17.13
C ILE A 152 1.38 -2.95 16.79
N LEU A 153 0.66 -3.14 15.69
CA LEU A 153 0.16 -4.45 15.27
C LEU A 153 1.32 -5.42 15.01
N ILE A 154 2.34 -5.01 14.26
CA ILE A 154 3.52 -5.84 13.98
C ILE A 154 4.25 -6.19 15.29
N ILE A 155 4.46 -5.22 16.19
CA ILE A 155 5.10 -5.47 17.49
C ILE A 155 4.33 -6.51 18.29
N ILE A 156 3.00 -6.39 18.37
CA ILE A 156 2.15 -7.34 19.09
C ILE A 156 2.25 -8.73 18.45
N LEU A 157 2.11 -8.82 17.13
CA LEU A 157 2.12 -10.09 16.41
C LEU A 157 3.47 -10.81 16.53
N GLU A 158 4.58 -10.10 16.36
CA GLU A 158 5.93 -10.65 16.56
C GLU A 158 6.24 -11.00 18.02
N SER A 159 5.58 -10.36 18.99
CA SER A 159 5.73 -10.72 20.41
C SER A 159 5.01 -12.02 20.77
N ILE A 160 3.93 -12.35 20.07
CA ILE A 160 3.10 -13.54 20.33
C ILE A 160 3.54 -14.73 19.47
N PHE A 161 3.86 -14.48 18.20
CA PHE A 161 4.31 -15.46 17.23
C PHE A 161 5.61 -14.96 16.61
N PRO A 162 6.74 -15.08 17.34
CA PRO A 162 8.01 -14.57 16.87
C PRO A 162 8.42 -15.27 15.59
N SER A 163 8.70 -14.48 14.56
CA SER A 163 9.34 -14.97 13.35
C SER A 163 10.80 -15.31 13.65
N ASP A 164 11.37 -16.28 12.93
CA ASP A 164 12.79 -16.60 13.08
C ASP A 164 13.61 -15.53 12.34
N PHE A 165 14.12 -14.55 13.10
CA PHE A 165 14.83 -13.38 12.57
C PHE A 165 16.24 -13.69 12.05
N HIS A 166 16.67 -14.96 12.02
CA HIS A 166 17.99 -15.37 11.54
C HIS A 166 18.27 -14.95 10.07
N ASP A 167 17.23 -14.63 9.29
CA ASP A 167 17.32 -14.27 7.88
C ASP A 167 17.18 -12.76 7.57
N TRP A 168 17.21 -11.88 8.59
CA TRP A 168 17.38 -10.44 8.33
C TRP A 168 18.76 -10.22 7.68
N TRP A 169 18.79 -9.93 6.37
CA TRP A 169 20.03 -9.79 5.58
C TRP A 169 21.01 -8.72 6.12
N TYR A 170 20.58 -7.83 7.02
CA TYR A 170 21.48 -6.93 7.77
C TYR A 170 22.47 -7.67 8.69
N ALA A 171 22.15 -8.88 9.17
CA ALA A 171 23.07 -9.71 9.96
C ALA A 171 24.21 -10.31 9.12
N TRP A 172 24.07 -10.34 7.79
CA TRP A 172 25.03 -10.94 6.86
C TRP A 172 25.98 -9.91 6.23
N LEU A 173 25.65 -8.61 6.25
CA LEU A 173 26.55 -7.54 5.81
C LEU A 173 27.65 -7.19 6.84
N ILE A 174 27.61 -7.80 8.03
CA ILE A 174 28.59 -7.60 9.12
C ILE A 174 29.47 -8.85 9.33
N ARG A 175 29.48 -9.82 8.39
CA ARG A 175 30.42 -10.95 8.42
C ARG A 175 31.44 -10.87 7.31
#